data_AF-A0A923MFE3-F1
#
_entry.id   AF-A0A923MFE3-F1
#
_cell.length_a   1.000
_cell.length_b   1.000
_cell.length_c   1.000
_cell.angle_alpha   90.00
_cell.angle_beta   90.00
_cell.angle_gamma   90.00
#
_symmetry.space_group_name_H-M   'P 1'
#
loop_
_entity.id
_entity.type
_entity.pdbx_description
1 polymer ?
#
loop_
_entity_poly.entity_id
_entity_poly.type
_entity_poly.pdbx_seq_one_letter_code
_entity_poly.pdbx_strand_id
1 'polypeptide(L)'
;MNGYEFYPEDGSTLYEEEAWELSEQARSLWLRLTFAGEYSEGMSPVQIQGRKYLPMFPARDGVYTIEQVREKFLAVFSKEFTDKTLNAAIASKDLLEYNGNVYAAYRKNRGKTSYNSWADHVRDDGAGKFTVVMGVSMPPDGSTVYVELPTEKTRQASSYLRIIPTGIGRNDV
;
A
#
# COMPACT_ATOMS: atom_id res chain seq x y z
N MET A 1 -40.41 -11.22 10.22
CA MET A 1 -39.55 -10.03 10.02
C MET A 1 -38.16 -10.47 10.45
N ASN A 2 -37.20 -10.57 9.52
CA ASN A 2 -35.84 -11.02 9.83
C ASN A 2 -35.13 -9.87 10.55
N GLY A 3 -34.66 -10.08 11.78
CA GLY A 3 -34.09 -9.06 12.68
C GLY A 3 -32.76 -8.49 12.22
N TYR A 4 -32.76 -7.83 11.06
CA TYR A 4 -31.61 -7.19 10.47
C TYR A 4 -31.97 -5.77 10.02
N GLU A 5 -31.18 -4.78 10.45
CA GLU A 5 -31.28 -3.40 9.99
C GLU A 5 -30.21 -3.11 8.94
N PHE A 6 -30.63 -2.43 7.87
CA PHE A 6 -29.76 -1.96 6.80
C PHE A 6 -29.43 -0.49 7.02
N TYR A 7 -28.14 -0.21 7.15
CA TYR A 7 -27.64 1.16 7.30
C TYR A 7 -27.03 1.62 5.97
N PRO A 8 -27.46 2.77 5.42
CA PRO A 8 -26.80 3.36 4.28
C PRO A 8 -25.43 3.89 4.71
N GLU A 9 -24.37 3.33 4.15
CA GLU A 9 -23.01 3.82 4.33
C GLU A 9 -22.60 4.62 3.09
N ASP A 10 -21.89 5.72 3.31
CA ASP A 10 -21.41 6.62 2.24
C ASP A 10 -20.21 6.06 1.46
N GLY A 11 -19.81 4.82 1.77
CA GLY A 11 -18.68 4.11 1.15
C GLY A 11 -17.31 4.59 1.62
N SER A 12 -17.22 5.44 2.64
CA SER A 12 -15.95 5.96 3.18
C SER A 12 -15.35 5.10 4.29
N THR A 13 -16.12 4.21 4.90
CA THR A 13 -15.66 3.32 5.96
C THR A 13 -14.90 2.13 5.38
N LEU A 14 -13.62 2.03 5.71
CA LEU A 14 -12.83 0.82 5.49
C LEU A 14 -13.14 -0.18 6.62
N TYR A 15 -13.25 -1.46 6.29
CA TYR A 15 -13.42 -2.54 7.28
C TYR A 15 -12.12 -3.31 7.51
N GLU A 16 -11.99 -4.01 8.63
CA GLU A 16 -10.77 -4.77 8.95
C GLU A 16 -10.43 -5.83 7.88
N GLU A 17 -11.43 -6.56 7.38
CA GLU A 17 -11.25 -7.53 6.28
C GLU A 17 -10.74 -6.83 5.00
N GLU A 18 -11.36 -5.70 4.63
CA GLU A 18 -10.93 -4.89 3.47
C GLU A 18 -9.52 -4.31 3.69
N ALA A 19 -9.15 -3.94 4.92
CA ALA A 19 -7.83 -3.44 5.26
C ALA A 19 -6.75 -4.53 5.16
N TRP A 20 -7.09 -5.78 5.49
CA TRP A 20 -6.22 -6.93 5.23
C TRP A 20 -6.06 -7.20 3.73
N GLU A 21 -7.12 -7.10 2.93
CA GLU A 21 -7.02 -7.20 1.46
C GLU A 21 -6.11 -6.11 0.86
N LEU A 22 -6.19 -4.88 1.40
CA LEU A 22 -5.34 -3.76 0.99
C LEU A 22 -3.90 -3.89 1.48
N SER A 23 -3.64 -4.66 2.55
CA SER A 23 -2.32 -4.76 3.18
C SER A 23 -1.22 -5.26 2.23
N GLU A 24 -1.53 -6.26 1.40
CA GLU A 24 -0.58 -6.79 0.42
C GLU A 24 -0.33 -5.80 -0.72
N GLN A 25 -1.34 -5.03 -1.12
CA GLN A 25 -1.19 -3.97 -2.11
C GLN A 25 -0.34 -2.81 -1.55
N ALA A 26 -0.63 -2.39 -0.32
CA ALA A 26 0.11 -1.37 0.43
C ALA A 26 1.59 -1.76 0.54
N ARG A 27 1.85 -2.98 0.98
CA ARG A 27 3.19 -3.57 1.08
C ARG A 27 3.89 -3.55 -0.29
N SER A 28 3.25 -4.07 -1.33
CA SER A 28 3.80 -4.14 -2.70
C SER A 28 4.17 -2.76 -3.27
N LEU A 29 3.29 -1.76 -3.14
CA LEU A 29 3.54 -0.40 -3.62
C LEU A 29 4.71 0.26 -2.89
N TRP A 30 4.76 0.13 -1.56
CA TRP A 30 5.84 0.69 -0.77
C TRP A 30 7.20 0.05 -1.10
N LEU A 31 7.23 -1.26 -1.32
CA LEU A 31 8.44 -2.00 -1.67
C LEU A 31 8.96 -1.63 -3.07
N ARG A 32 8.07 -1.47 -4.05
CA ARG A 32 8.46 -1.02 -5.41
C ARG A 32 9.11 0.36 -5.38
N LEU A 33 8.63 1.26 -4.52
CA LEU A 33 9.22 2.59 -4.36
C LEU A 33 10.55 2.56 -3.58
N THR A 34 10.59 1.81 -2.47
CA THR A 34 11.69 1.90 -1.50
C THR A 34 12.84 0.93 -1.78
N PHE A 35 12.54 -0.21 -2.41
CA PHE A 35 13.46 -1.34 -2.63
C PHE A 35 13.33 -1.93 -4.04
N ALA A 36 13.18 -1.08 -5.06
CA ALA A 36 12.98 -1.52 -6.45
C ALA A 36 13.97 -2.60 -6.92
N GLY A 37 15.21 -2.61 -6.39
CA GLY A 37 16.23 -3.59 -6.76
C GLY A 37 16.04 -4.99 -6.19
N GLU A 38 15.29 -5.15 -5.10
CA GLU A 38 14.85 -6.45 -4.57
C GLU A 38 13.61 -6.97 -5.32
N TYR A 39 12.75 -6.05 -5.75
CA TYR A 39 11.49 -6.34 -6.46
C TYR A 39 11.64 -6.12 -7.97
N SER A 40 12.81 -6.46 -8.51
CA SER A 40 13.10 -6.18 -9.91
C SER A 40 12.36 -7.09 -10.88
N GLU A 41 11.72 -8.18 -10.41
CA GLU A 41 11.08 -9.19 -11.27
C GLU A 41 12.01 -9.67 -12.41
N GLY A 42 13.33 -9.74 -12.14
CA GLY A 42 14.34 -10.11 -13.14
C GLY A 42 14.76 -8.98 -14.09
N MET A 43 14.17 -7.79 -13.98
CA MET A 43 14.57 -6.62 -14.75
C MET A 43 15.98 -6.13 -14.35
N SER A 44 16.73 -5.68 -15.36
CA SER A 44 18.04 -5.06 -15.15
C SER A 44 17.90 -3.54 -14.99
N PRO A 45 18.63 -2.93 -14.04
CA PRO A 45 18.56 -1.48 -13.85
C PRO A 45 19.20 -0.73 -15.02
N VAL A 46 18.64 0.43 -15.34
CA VAL A 46 19.18 1.41 -16.29
C VAL A 46 19.93 2.51 -15.54
N GLN A 47 20.92 3.13 -16.18
CA GLN A 47 21.63 4.27 -15.60
C GLN A 47 21.07 5.58 -16.15
N ILE A 48 20.54 6.43 -15.26
CA ILE A 48 19.97 7.74 -15.58
C ILE A 48 20.73 8.75 -14.73
N GLN A 49 21.36 9.74 -15.37
CA GLN A 49 22.13 10.79 -14.68
C GLN A 49 23.13 10.24 -13.64
N GLY A 50 23.80 9.13 -13.98
CA GLY A 50 24.81 8.51 -13.11
C GLY A 50 24.25 7.57 -12.02
N ARG A 51 22.94 7.53 -11.80
CA ARG A 51 22.29 6.67 -10.79
C ARG A 51 21.54 5.51 -11.45
N LYS A 52 21.48 4.35 -10.77
CA LYS A 52 20.75 3.16 -11.24
C LYS A 52 19.27 3.25 -10.89
N TYR A 53 18.42 2.86 -11.82
CA TYR A 53 16.97 2.90 -11.72
C TYR A 53 16.32 1.66 -12.32
N LEU A 54 15.11 1.35 -11.88
CA LEU A 54 14.23 0.36 -12.50
C LEU A 54 12.88 0.99 -12.82
N PRO A 55 12.20 0.57 -13.90
CA PRO A 55 10.79 0.88 -14.07
C PRO A 55 10.04 0.53 -12.79
N MET A 56 9.28 1.48 -12.24
CA MET A 56 8.58 1.25 -10.98
C MET A 56 7.50 0.16 -11.13
N PHE A 57 6.91 0.08 -12.32
CA PHE A 57 5.93 -0.91 -12.70
C PHE A 57 6.35 -1.64 -13.98
N PRO A 58 6.01 -2.94 -14.12
CA PRO A 58 6.11 -3.64 -15.39
C PRO A 58 5.26 -2.97 -16.47
N ALA A 59 5.69 -3.06 -17.73
CA ALA A 59 4.97 -2.42 -18.84
C ALA A 59 3.49 -2.86 -18.96
N ARG A 60 3.17 -4.10 -18.56
CA ARG A 60 1.80 -4.64 -18.56
C ARG A 60 0.83 -3.91 -17.63
N ASP A 61 1.34 -3.19 -16.64
CA ASP A 61 0.51 -2.46 -15.66
C ASP A 61 0.07 -1.09 -16.20
N GLY A 62 0.64 -0.62 -17.32
CA GLY A 62 0.23 0.62 -17.98
C GLY A 62 0.54 1.91 -17.21
N VAL A 63 1.47 1.85 -16.24
CA VAL A 63 1.86 2.98 -15.39
C VAL A 63 3.21 3.52 -15.86
N TYR A 64 3.19 4.72 -16.44
CA TYR A 64 4.35 5.35 -17.09
C TYR A 64 4.64 6.77 -16.56
N THR A 65 3.74 7.35 -15.77
CA THR A 65 3.89 8.70 -15.20
C THR A 65 3.76 8.68 -13.67
N ILE A 66 4.33 9.68 -13.01
CA ILE A 66 4.21 9.93 -11.58
C ILE A 66 2.74 10.14 -11.18
N GLU A 67 1.94 10.79 -12.02
CA GLU A 67 0.50 10.93 -11.75
C GLU A 67 -0.22 9.58 -11.74
N GLN A 68 0.11 8.66 -12.65
CA GLN A 68 -0.44 7.30 -12.61
C GLN A 68 0.08 6.50 -11.39
N VAL A 69 1.33 6.72 -10.97
CA VAL A 69 1.82 6.18 -9.68
C VAL A 69 1.00 6.73 -8.52
N ARG A 70 0.72 8.03 -8.53
CA ARG A 70 -0.10 8.70 -7.52
C ARG A 70 -1.51 8.12 -7.47
N GLU A 71 -2.15 7.84 -8.61
CA GLU A 71 -3.44 7.15 -8.66
C GLU A 71 -3.39 5.77 -8.02
N LYS A 72 -2.34 4.98 -8.29
CA LYS A 72 -2.14 3.66 -7.66
C LYS A 72 -1.94 3.77 -6.15
N PHE A 73 -1.20 4.78 -5.69
CA PHE A 73 -1.00 5.02 -4.26
C PHE A 73 -2.30 5.45 -3.57
N LEU A 74 -3.08 6.34 -4.18
CA LEU A 74 -4.37 6.78 -3.63
C LEU A 74 -5.43 5.66 -3.60
N ALA A 75 -5.29 4.62 -4.43
CA ALA A 75 -6.18 3.46 -4.32
C ALA A 75 -6.02 2.69 -3.00
N VAL A 76 -4.95 2.95 -2.25
CA VAL A 76 -4.58 2.16 -1.06
C VAL A 76 -4.31 3.05 0.15
N PHE A 77 -3.57 4.15 -0.02
CA PHE A 77 -3.10 5.02 1.05
C PHE A 77 -3.92 6.30 1.14
N SER A 78 -3.89 6.91 2.33
CA SER A 78 -4.40 8.26 2.51
C SER A 78 -3.74 9.26 1.55
N LYS A 79 -4.48 10.31 1.19
CA LYS A 79 -3.97 11.38 0.32
C LYS A 79 -2.74 12.06 0.95
N GLU A 80 -2.78 12.33 2.25
CA GLU A 80 -1.67 12.97 2.96
C GLU A 80 -0.40 12.12 2.89
N PHE A 81 -0.51 10.82 3.21
CA PHE A 81 0.63 9.90 3.13
C PHE A 81 1.18 9.80 1.71
N THR A 82 0.29 9.69 0.72
CA THR A 82 0.66 9.59 -0.70
C THR A 82 1.43 10.82 -1.16
N ASP A 83 0.86 12.01 -0.97
CA ASP A 83 1.46 13.26 -1.43
C ASP A 83 2.81 13.48 -0.74
N LYS A 84 2.89 13.28 0.58
CA LYS A 84 4.14 13.42 1.34
C LYS A 84 5.22 12.45 0.84
N THR A 85 4.86 11.18 0.65
CA THR A 85 5.79 10.11 0.24
C THR A 85 6.33 10.33 -1.17
N LEU A 86 5.44 10.60 -2.13
CA LEU A 86 5.85 10.80 -3.52
C LEU A 86 6.64 12.10 -3.70
N ASN A 87 6.24 13.20 -3.04
CA ASN A 87 7.00 14.45 -3.09
C ASN A 87 8.41 14.30 -2.52
N ALA A 88 8.57 13.56 -1.40
CA ALA A 88 9.87 13.28 -0.84
C ALA A 88 10.74 12.43 -1.80
N ALA A 89 10.17 11.40 -2.41
CA ALA A 89 10.86 10.54 -3.36
C ALA A 89 11.28 11.29 -4.64
N ILE A 90 10.47 12.23 -5.12
CA ILE A 90 10.81 13.09 -6.26
C ILE A 90 11.95 14.02 -5.89
N ALA A 91 11.86 14.69 -4.72
CA ALA A 91 12.89 15.61 -4.25
C ALA A 91 14.26 14.93 -4.05
N SER A 92 14.29 13.68 -3.58
CA SER A 92 15.50 12.88 -3.42
C SER A 92 15.98 12.19 -4.71
N LYS A 93 15.26 12.37 -5.83
CA LYS A 93 15.46 11.64 -7.09
C LYS A 93 15.35 10.12 -6.95
N ASP A 94 14.62 9.65 -5.94
CA ASP A 94 14.26 8.24 -5.77
C ASP A 94 13.12 7.83 -6.71
N LEU A 95 12.30 8.77 -7.15
CA LEU A 95 11.25 8.59 -8.15
C LEU A 95 11.42 9.65 -9.24
N LEU A 96 11.39 9.26 -10.51
CA LEU A 96 11.47 10.20 -11.63
C LEU A 96 10.78 9.68 -12.89
N GLU A 97 10.38 10.60 -13.76
CA GLU A 97 10.01 10.29 -15.13
C GLU A 97 11.21 10.49 -16.06
N TYR A 98 11.39 9.56 -16.99
CA TYR A 98 12.44 9.63 -18.00
C TYR A 98 12.04 8.85 -19.24
N ASN A 99 12.26 9.39 -20.45
CA ASN A 99 11.96 8.71 -21.72
C ASN A 99 10.60 8.01 -21.77
N GLY A 100 9.54 8.66 -21.27
CA GLY A 100 8.17 8.13 -21.33
C GLY A 100 7.88 6.97 -20.38
N ASN A 101 8.64 6.82 -19.30
CA ASN A 101 8.37 5.86 -18.24
C ASN A 101 8.72 6.45 -16.86
N VAL A 102 8.20 5.82 -15.80
CA VAL A 102 8.44 6.19 -14.41
C VAL A 102 9.36 5.17 -13.74
N TYR A 103 10.37 5.70 -13.05
CA TYR A 103 11.49 4.94 -12.53
C TYR A 103 11.63 5.15 -11.03
N ALA A 104 11.82 4.05 -10.31
CA ALA A 104 12.24 4.05 -8.91
C ALA A 104 13.75 3.76 -8.82
N ALA A 105 14.42 4.40 -7.86
CA ALA A 105 15.85 4.21 -7.67
C ALA A 105 16.18 2.77 -7.30
N TYR A 106 17.18 2.22 -7.98
CA TYR A 106 17.63 0.85 -7.73
C TYR A 106 18.28 0.75 -6.35
N ARG A 107 17.57 0.11 -5.43
CA ARG A 107 18.04 -0.23 -4.09
C ARG A 107 17.89 -1.74 -3.92
N LYS A 108 19.03 -2.41 -3.82
CA LYS A 108 19.13 -3.83 -3.53
C LYS A 108 19.97 -4.00 -2.26
N ASN A 109 19.47 -4.75 -1.30
CA ASN A 109 20.21 -5.10 -0.11
C ASN A 109 21.39 -5.99 -0.50
N ARG A 110 22.55 -5.74 0.12
CA ARG A 110 23.74 -6.58 -0.06
C ARG A 110 23.71 -7.71 1.00
N GLY A 111 22.88 -8.73 0.80
CA GLY A 111 22.76 -9.87 1.74
C GLY A 111 22.00 -11.09 1.19
N LYS A 112 22.11 -12.25 1.85
CA LYS A 112 21.33 -13.48 1.56
C LYS A 112 19.99 -13.44 2.30
N THR A 113 18.99 -12.73 1.78
CA THR A 113 17.55 -13.05 1.98
C THR A 113 16.68 -12.02 1.26
N SER A 114 16.07 -12.43 0.15
CA SER A 114 14.77 -11.92 -0.26
C SER A 114 13.72 -12.71 0.52
N TYR A 115 12.82 -12.04 1.27
CA TYR A 115 11.53 -12.48 1.88
C TYR A 115 11.22 -11.92 3.29
N ASN A 116 11.78 -10.80 3.73
CA ASN A 116 11.55 -10.38 5.11
C ASN A 116 10.61 -9.18 5.27
N SER A 117 9.62 -9.03 4.39
CA SER A 117 8.50 -8.12 4.67
C SER A 117 7.19 -8.90 4.76
N TRP A 118 6.41 -8.62 5.81
CA TRP A 118 5.10 -9.18 6.04
C TRP A 118 4.16 -8.09 6.57
N ALA A 119 2.88 -8.19 6.24
CA ALA A 119 1.87 -7.47 6.99
C ALA A 119 1.82 -8.09 8.40
N ASP A 120 2.16 -7.30 9.42
CA ASP A 120 2.24 -7.76 10.82
C ASP A 120 0.86 -7.75 11.47
N HIS A 121 0.21 -6.59 11.45
CA HIS A 121 -1.19 -6.44 11.84
C HIS A 121 -1.78 -5.20 11.17
N VAL A 122 -3.12 -5.11 11.20
CA VAL A 122 -3.83 -3.88 10.87
C VAL A 122 -4.31 -3.25 12.17
N ARG A 123 -4.02 -1.97 12.34
CA ARG A 123 -4.43 -1.18 13.50
C ARG A 123 -5.61 -0.30 13.13
N ASP A 124 -6.71 -0.43 13.86
CA ASP A 124 -7.87 0.47 13.74
C ASP A 124 -7.51 1.84 14.33
N ASP A 125 -7.59 2.89 13.50
CA ASP A 125 -7.37 4.29 13.88
C ASP A 125 -8.67 5.00 14.26
N GLY A 126 -9.81 4.33 14.15
CA GLY A 126 -11.14 4.88 14.28
C GLY A 126 -11.59 5.64 13.01
N ALA A 127 -12.87 5.99 12.97
CA ALA A 127 -13.50 6.74 11.87
C ALA A 127 -13.31 6.09 10.48
N GLY A 128 -13.24 4.75 10.42
CA GLY A 128 -13.08 4.00 9.18
C GLY A 128 -11.69 4.10 8.55
N LYS A 129 -10.68 4.47 9.36
CA LYS A 129 -9.27 4.53 8.97
C LYS A 129 -8.51 3.38 9.62
N PHE A 130 -7.58 2.81 8.86
CA PHE A 130 -6.71 1.76 9.37
C PHE A 130 -5.27 2.08 9.03
N THR A 131 -4.35 1.57 9.82
CA THR A 131 -2.93 1.56 9.52
C THR A 131 -2.48 0.12 9.35
N VAL A 132 -1.97 -0.21 8.16
CA VAL A 132 -1.27 -1.47 7.95
C VAL A 132 0.12 -1.32 8.56
N VAL A 133 0.42 -2.12 9.58
CA VAL A 133 1.77 -2.18 10.17
C VAL A 133 2.52 -3.30 9.46
N MET A 134 3.57 -2.92 8.75
CA MET A 134 4.43 -3.84 8.02
C MET A 134 5.73 -4.06 8.80
N GLY A 135 6.09 -5.32 9.04
CA GLY A 135 7.43 -5.68 9.50
C GLY A 135 8.37 -5.77 8.31
N VAL A 136 9.57 -5.19 8.40
CA VAL A 136 10.64 -5.29 7.41
C VAL A 136 11.94 -5.67 8.11
N SER A 137 12.50 -6.84 7.82
CA SER A 137 13.83 -7.18 8.32
C SER A 137 14.91 -6.50 7.47
N MET A 138 15.81 -5.83 8.16
CA MET A 138 16.92 -5.10 7.58
C MET A 138 18.20 -5.94 7.71
N PRO A 139 18.97 -6.11 6.62
CA PRO A 139 20.31 -6.67 6.71
C PRO A 139 21.30 -5.62 7.23
N PRO A 140 22.47 -6.05 7.76
CA PRO A 140 22.95 -7.44 7.84
C PRO A 140 22.53 -8.18 9.11
N ASP A 141 22.01 -7.49 10.12
CA ASP A 141 21.74 -8.05 11.45
C ASP A 141 20.37 -8.74 11.57
N GLY A 142 19.49 -8.56 10.57
CA GLY A 142 18.15 -9.14 10.56
C GLY A 142 17.16 -8.38 11.43
N SER A 143 17.52 -7.19 11.93
CA SER A 143 16.65 -6.35 12.76
C SER A 143 15.34 -6.02 12.05
N THR A 144 14.22 -6.04 12.77
CA THR A 144 12.91 -5.71 12.20
C THR A 144 12.60 -4.23 12.42
N VAL A 145 12.33 -3.52 11.33
CA VAL A 145 11.76 -2.18 11.33
C VAL A 145 10.27 -2.31 11.03
N TYR A 146 9.44 -1.68 11.86
CA TYR A 146 8.01 -1.58 11.62
C TYR A 146 7.71 -0.29 10.86
N VAL A 147 6.96 -0.41 9.78
CA VAL A 147 6.55 0.69 8.92
C VAL A 147 5.05 0.80 8.97
N GLU A 148 4.57 1.98 9.34
CA GLU A 148 3.16 2.32 9.37
C GLU A 148 2.72 2.84 8.01
N LEU A 149 1.72 2.19 7.44
CA LEU A 149 1.13 2.50 6.15
C LEU A 149 -0.35 2.86 6.34
N PRO A 150 -0.70 4.15 6.47
CA PRO A 150 -2.07 4.58 6.65
C PRO A 150 -2.91 4.29 5.40
N THR A 151 -3.91 3.42 5.55
CA THR A 151 -4.85 3.01 4.51
C THR A 151 -6.21 3.66 4.72
N GLU A 152 -6.82 4.09 3.62
CA GLU A 152 -8.14 4.70 3.62
C GLU A 152 -8.92 4.16 2.43
N LYS A 153 -10.23 3.92 2.61
CA LYS A 153 -11.10 3.57 1.49
C LYS A 153 -11.25 4.79 0.59
N THR A 154 -10.61 4.77 -0.58
CA THR A 154 -10.93 5.74 -1.62
C THR A 154 -12.15 5.28 -2.40
N ARG A 155 -12.96 6.25 -2.84
CA ARG A 155 -14.34 6.16 -3.36
C ARG A 155 -14.62 5.14 -4.50
N GLN A 156 -13.67 4.30 -4.88
CA GLN A 156 -13.79 3.27 -5.92
C GLN A 156 -14.16 1.87 -5.43
N ALA A 157 -14.30 1.64 -4.12
CA ALA A 157 -14.89 0.40 -3.63
C ALA A 157 -16.40 0.59 -3.47
N SER A 158 -17.15 -0.09 -4.35
CA SER A 158 -18.61 -0.14 -4.44
C SER A 158 -19.30 -0.07 -3.08
N SER A 159 -20.34 0.76 -2.96
CA SER A 159 -21.21 0.84 -1.78
C SER A 159 -21.77 -0.54 -1.44
N TYR A 160 -21.38 -1.11 -0.29
CA TYR A 160 -21.97 -2.34 0.24
C TYR A 160 -23.03 -1.99 1.30
N LEU A 161 -24.20 -2.63 1.22
CA LEU A 161 -25.22 -2.58 2.28
C LEU A 161 -24.78 -3.46 3.45
N ARG A 162 -24.79 -2.93 4.68
CA ARG A 162 -24.56 -3.72 5.89
C ARG A 162 -25.84 -4.40 6.38
N ILE A 163 -25.70 -5.63 6.87
CA ILE A 163 -26.73 -6.40 7.60
C ILE A 163 -26.27 -6.47 9.07
N ILE A 164 -26.94 -5.77 10.00
CA ILE A 164 -26.64 -5.87 11.45
C ILE A 164 -27.70 -6.73 12.14
N PRO A 165 -27.34 -7.83 12.84
CA PRO A 165 -28.31 -8.60 13.63
C PRO A 165 -28.78 -7.77 14.83
N THR A 166 -30.08 -7.48 14.89
CA THR A 166 -30.71 -6.94 16.12
C THR A 166 -30.81 -8.08 17.13
N GLY A 167 -30.25 -7.87 18.32
CA GLY A 167 -30.00 -8.90 19.34
C GLY A 167 -31.13 -9.89 19.58
N ILE A 168 -30.75 -11.15 19.74
CA ILE A 168 -31.60 -12.22 20.28
C ILE A 168 -31.99 -11.80 21.69
N GLY A 169 -33.28 -11.51 21.91
CA GLY A 169 -33.83 -11.35 23.25
C GLY A 169 -33.48 -12.57 24.09
N ARG A 170 -32.82 -12.35 25.23
CA ARG A 170 -32.85 -13.31 26.33
C ARG A 170 -34.30 -13.46 26.76
N ASN A 171 -34.94 -14.57 26.38
CA ASN A 171 -36.13 -15.04 27.06
C ASN A 171 -35.65 -15.79 28.31
N ASP A 172 -35.50 -15.06 29.41
CA ASP A 172 -35.56 -15.65 30.75
C ASP A 172 -37.04 -15.86 31.09
N VAL A 173 -37.57 -17.07 30.88
CA VAL A 173 -38.61 -17.71 31.73
C VAL A 173 -38.48 -19.23 31.62
#